data_AF-A0AAV5HN17-F1
#
_entry.id   AF-A0AAV5HN17-F1
#
_cell.length_a   1.000
_cell.length_b   1.000
_cell.length_c   1.000
_cell.angle_alpha   90.00
_cell.angle_beta   90.00
_cell.angle_gamma   90.00
#
_symmetry.space_group_name_H-M   'P 1'
#
loop_
_entity.id
_entity.type
_entity.pdbx_description
1 polymer ?
#
loop_
_entity_poly.entity_id
_entity_poly.type
_entity_poly.pdbx_seq_one_letter_code
_entity_poly.pdbx_strand_id
1 'polypeptide(L)'
;MIDSNAPIGSIFHVLQTKESPPTYFRTNKFTSAFQEIVDAYGVAKYQEANPGIFTIITFPFLFAVMFGDWGHEARRHITVMVFGSRYVIMMMALFSIYTGLIDNEFFSVPFELFGPSAYACRDPTCSDASTAGLLKVSPTYPFGVDPKWHGTRSELPFLNSLKMKMSILLGVAQMDLGIILSYFNAKFFQNELNICLILL
;
A
#
# COMPACT_ATOMS: atom_id res chain seq x y z
N MET A 1 -20.59 -8.48 41.49
CA MET A 1 -21.48 -7.31 41.32
C MET A 1 -22.74 -7.82 40.66
N ILE A 2 -23.94 -7.81 41.21
CA ILE A 2 -24.51 -7.34 42.47
C ILE A 2 -25.67 -8.31 42.74
N ASP A 3 -25.79 -8.75 43.98
CA ASP A 3 -26.85 -9.61 44.49
C ASP A 3 -28.23 -8.95 44.31
N SER A 4 -28.87 -9.22 43.19
CA SER A 4 -30.29 -8.89 42.97
C SER A 4 -31.12 -9.95 43.68
N ASN A 5 -31.74 -9.58 44.79
CA ASN A 5 -32.65 -10.41 45.60
C ASN A 5 -34.01 -10.62 44.88
N ALA A 6 -33.97 -11.03 43.62
CA ALA A 6 -35.13 -11.42 42.84
C ALA A 6 -35.33 -12.94 42.97
N PRO A 7 -36.55 -13.43 43.25
CA PRO A 7 -36.82 -14.87 43.42
C PRO A 7 -36.70 -15.69 42.12
N ILE A 8 -36.31 -15.06 41.02
CA ILE A 8 -36.19 -15.66 39.70
C ILE A 8 -34.76 -15.42 39.23
N GLY A 9 -33.98 -16.48 39.14
CA GLY A 9 -32.62 -16.43 38.57
C GLY A 9 -32.68 -16.00 37.11
N SER A 10 -31.65 -15.29 36.63
CA SER A 10 -31.56 -14.90 35.22
C SER A 10 -31.60 -16.14 34.33
N ILE A 11 -32.64 -16.26 33.50
CA ILE A 11 -32.80 -17.39 32.58
C ILE A 11 -32.01 -17.08 31.30
N PHE A 12 -30.76 -17.56 31.25
CA PHE A 12 -29.99 -17.58 30.01
C PHE A 12 -30.28 -18.88 29.27
N HIS A 13 -30.99 -18.81 28.14
CA HIS A 13 -31.25 -19.95 27.27
C HIS A 13 -30.54 -19.75 25.93
N VAL A 14 -29.58 -20.63 25.62
CA VAL A 14 -28.88 -20.61 24.32
C VAL A 14 -29.81 -21.24 23.27
N LEU A 15 -30.31 -20.41 22.36
CA LEU A 15 -31.13 -20.87 21.23
C LEU A 15 -30.22 -21.23 20.05
N GLN A 16 -30.44 -22.41 19.47
CA GLN A 16 -29.77 -22.82 18.22
C GLN A 16 -30.58 -22.29 17.03
N THR A 17 -30.00 -21.38 16.25
CA THR A 17 -30.60 -20.81 15.04
C THR A 17 -29.76 -21.20 13.81
N LYS A 18 -30.42 -21.25 12.64
CA LYS A 18 -29.77 -21.43 11.32
C LYS A 18 -29.46 -20.10 10.64
N GLU A 19 -29.87 -18.97 11.23
CA GLU A 19 -29.55 -17.65 10.71
C GLU A 19 -28.06 -17.35 10.89
N SER A 20 -27.47 -16.65 9.92
CA SER A 20 -26.09 -16.22 9.98
C SER A 20 -25.91 -15.19 11.11
N PRO A 21 -25.03 -15.43 12.09
CA PRO A 21 -24.80 -14.47 13.16
C PRO A 21 -24.07 -13.21 12.65
N PRO A 22 -24.16 -12.08 13.38
CA PRO A 22 -23.51 -10.84 12.98
C PRO A 22 -21.98 -10.96 13.04
N THR A 23 -21.30 -10.29 12.10
CA THR A 23 -19.85 -10.19 12.07
C THR A 23 -19.38 -9.08 13.01
N TYR A 24 -18.37 -9.37 13.84
CA TYR A 24 -17.75 -8.38 14.72
C TYR A 24 -16.23 -8.53 14.70
N PHE A 25 -15.55 -7.47 14.25
CA PHE A 25 -14.10 -7.39 14.30
C PHE A 25 -13.65 -6.56 15.50
N ARG A 26 -12.77 -7.15 16.33
CA ARG A 26 -12.13 -6.41 17.42
C ARG A 26 -11.07 -5.48 16.85
N THR A 27 -11.37 -4.19 16.78
CA THR A 27 -10.44 -3.16 16.28
C THR A 27 -9.75 -2.42 17.43
N ASN A 28 -8.51 -2.00 17.17
CA ASN A 28 -7.76 -1.11 18.04
C ASN A 28 -7.87 0.33 17.52
N LYS A 29 -7.45 1.33 18.31
CA LYS A 29 -7.41 2.74 17.88
C LYS A 29 -6.65 2.98 16.55
N PHE A 30 -5.73 2.08 16.21
CA PHE A 30 -4.96 2.12 14.97
C PHE A 30 -5.77 1.54 13.79
N THR A 31 -6.40 0.38 13.97
CA THR A 31 -7.11 -0.33 12.90
C THR A 31 -8.55 0.13 12.72
N SER A 32 -9.12 0.89 13.66
CA SER A 32 -10.50 1.37 13.58
C SER A 32 -10.75 2.21 12.33
N ALA A 33 -9.85 3.15 12.02
CA ALA A 33 -9.99 4.00 10.83
C ALA A 33 -9.94 3.20 9.52
N PHE A 34 -9.09 2.18 9.44
CA PHE A 34 -9.02 1.32 8.25
C PHE A 34 -10.24 0.40 8.15
N GLN A 35 -10.74 -0.09 9.28
CA GLN A 35 -11.95 -0.90 9.31
C GLN A 35 -13.18 -0.07 8.91
N GLU A 36 -13.30 1.18 9.35
CA GLU A 36 -14.37 2.08 8.93
C GLU A 36 -14.37 2.31 7.41
N ILE A 37 -13.19 2.45 6.80
CA ILE A 37 -13.05 2.58 5.34
C ILE A 37 -13.55 1.30 4.65
N VAL A 38 -13.18 0.12 5.16
CA VAL A 38 -13.58 -1.18 4.58
C VAL A 38 -15.07 -1.42 4.75
N ASP A 39 -15.61 -1.17 5.94
CA ASP A 39 -17.02 -1.38 6.27
C ASP A 39 -17.92 -0.42 5.46
N ALA A 40 -17.41 0.75 5.05
CA ALA A 40 -18.11 1.66 4.16
C ALA A 40 -18.34 1.08 2.74
N TYR A 41 -17.47 0.16 2.28
CA TYR A 41 -17.69 -0.57 1.02
C TYR A 41 -18.64 -1.74 1.20
N GLY A 42 -18.60 -2.41 2.35
CA GLY A 42 -19.50 -3.50 2.68
C GLY A 42 -19.03 -4.29 3.90
N VAL A 43 -19.99 -4.82 4.65
CA VAL A 43 -19.71 -5.65 5.84
C VAL A 43 -19.46 -7.10 5.39
N ALA A 44 -18.32 -7.65 5.83
CA ALA A 44 -17.95 -9.04 5.53
C ALA A 44 -18.93 -10.05 6.16
N LYS A 45 -19.09 -11.21 5.52
CA LYS A 45 -19.92 -12.31 6.04
C LYS A 45 -19.33 -12.89 7.32
N TYR A 46 -20.16 -13.60 8.07
CA TYR A 46 -19.73 -14.26 9.29
C TYR A 46 -18.59 -15.26 8.99
N GLN A 47 -17.48 -15.13 9.72
CA GLN A 47 -16.25 -15.91 9.56
C GLN A 47 -15.53 -15.75 8.20
N GLU A 48 -15.84 -14.71 7.43
CA GLU A 48 -15.08 -14.35 6.25
C GLU A 48 -13.75 -13.67 6.62
N ALA A 49 -12.73 -13.85 5.76
CA ALA A 49 -11.44 -13.21 5.94
C ALA A 49 -11.56 -11.68 5.89
N ASN A 50 -11.03 -10.98 6.90
CA ASN A 50 -11.10 -9.52 6.96
C ASN A 50 -10.12 -8.86 5.95
N PRO A 51 -10.61 -8.18 4.90
CA PRO A 51 -9.72 -7.50 3.96
C PRO A 51 -9.04 -6.28 4.58
N GLY A 52 -9.58 -5.74 5.67
CA GLY A 52 -9.07 -4.54 6.34
C GLY A 52 -7.62 -4.65 6.80
N ILE A 53 -7.16 -5.84 7.17
CA ILE A 53 -5.76 -6.06 7.58
C ILE A 53 -4.80 -5.75 6.42
N PHE A 54 -5.16 -6.12 5.19
CA PHE A 54 -4.34 -5.84 4.01
C PHE A 54 -4.41 -4.37 3.62
N THR A 55 -5.60 -3.76 3.75
CA THR A 55 -5.78 -2.34 3.44
C THR A 55 -4.92 -1.42 4.31
N ILE A 56 -4.55 -1.82 5.54
CA ILE A 56 -3.64 -1.05 6.40
C ILE A 56 -2.32 -0.71 5.70
N ILE A 57 -1.81 -1.63 4.87
CA ILE A 57 -0.52 -1.48 4.19
C ILE A 57 -0.74 -1.07 2.73
N THR A 58 -1.62 -1.77 2.01
CA THR A 58 -1.78 -1.57 0.57
C THR A 58 -2.39 -0.22 0.22
N PHE A 59 -3.34 0.28 1.02
CA PHE A 59 -3.98 1.56 0.75
C PHE A 59 -3.00 2.74 0.88
N PRO A 60 -2.27 2.91 1.99
CA PRO A 60 -1.24 3.95 2.08
C PRO A 60 -0.10 3.79 1.08
N PHE A 61 0.29 2.55 0.74
CA PHE A 61 1.36 2.29 -0.23
C PHE A 61 0.96 2.68 -1.66
N LEU A 62 -0.23 2.29 -2.11
CA LEU A 62 -0.72 2.67 -3.45
C LEU A 62 -0.91 4.18 -3.55
N PHE A 63 -1.39 4.82 -2.47
CA PHE A 63 -1.47 6.27 -2.38
C PHE A 63 -0.08 6.92 -2.52
N ALA A 64 0.92 6.38 -1.82
CA ALA A 64 2.30 6.87 -1.90
C ALA A 64 2.94 6.73 -3.29
N VAL A 65 2.61 5.69 -4.05
CA VAL A 65 3.08 5.53 -5.44
C VAL A 65 2.42 6.56 -6.37
N MET A 66 1.15 6.90 -6.15
CA MET A 66 0.44 7.90 -6.95
C MET A 66 0.84 9.35 -6.64
N PHE A 67 1.16 9.65 -5.38
CA PHE A 67 1.43 11.01 -4.89
C PHE A 67 2.90 11.23 -4.45
N GLY A 68 3.81 10.35 -4.89
CA GLY A 68 5.22 10.32 -4.46
C GLY A 68 5.98 11.64 -4.64
N ASP A 69 5.61 12.45 -5.63
CA ASP A 69 6.38 13.66 -6.01
C ASP A 69 5.88 14.98 -5.41
N TRP A 70 4.76 15.00 -4.67
CA TRP A 70 4.20 16.24 -4.12
C TRP A 70 4.17 16.27 -2.60
N GLY A 71 5.35 16.43 -2.00
CA GLY A 71 5.50 16.82 -0.58
C GLY A 71 4.73 18.11 -0.19
N HIS A 72 4.22 18.86 -1.18
CA HIS A 72 3.43 20.08 -0.97
C HIS A 72 1.89 19.84 -0.93
N GLU A 73 1.36 18.74 -1.49
CA GLU A 73 -0.09 18.47 -1.51
C GLU A 73 -0.59 17.68 -0.30
N ALA A 74 0.30 16.98 0.40
CA ALA A 74 0.01 16.39 1.71
C ALA A 74 -0.63 17.44 2.64
N ARG A 75 -0.10 18.68 2.68
CA ARG A 75 -0.62 19.75 3.54
C ARG A 75 -2.07 20.14 3.26
N ARG A 76 -2.57 20.04 2.02
CA ARG A 76 -3.94 20.46 1.66
C ARG A 76 -5.00 19.41 1.98
N HIS A 77 -4.70 18.12 1.83
CA HIS A 77 -5.64 17.04 2.17
C HIS A 77 -5.67 16.68 3.67
N ILE A 78 -4.64 17.07 4.43
CA ILE A 78 -4.49 16.74 5.86
C ILE A 78 -5.51 17.46 6.76
N THR A 79 -5.94 18.69 6.47
CA THR A 79 -6.67 19.53 7.44
C THR A 79 -8.09 19.00 7.78
N VAL A 80 -8.75 18.27 6.88
CA VAL A 80 -10.13 17.75 7.09
C VAL A 80 -10.14 16.34 7.72
N MET A 81 -9.08 15.53 7.55
CA MET A 81 -9.02 14.15 8.05
C MET A 81 -8.28 13.97 9.38
N VAL A 82 -7.68 15.03 9.94
CA VAL A 82 -6.88 15.01 11.18
C VAL A 82 -7.65 14.52 12.41
N PHE A 83 -8.97 14.70 12.47
CA PHE A 83 -9.73 14.38 13.69
C PHE A 83 -10.10 12.90 13.85
N GLY A 84 -10.25 12.14 12.75
CA GLY A 84 -10.62 10.71 12.78
C GLY A 84 -9.47 9.75 12.48
N SER A 85 -8.63 10.08 11.48
CA SER A 85 -7.78 9.08 10.80
C SER A 85 -6.28 9.41 10.88
N ARG A 86 -5.81 9.88 12.05
CA ARG A 86 -4.41 10.28 12.29
C ARG A 86 -3.37 9.23 11.88
N TYR A 87 -3.68 7.95 12.08
CA TYR A 87 -2.75 6.86 11.78
C TYR A 87 -2.66 6.56 10.29
N VAL A 88 -3.74 6.77 9.54
CA VAL A 88 -3.77 6.56 8.10
C VAL A 88 -2.86 7.59 7.43
N ILE A 89 -2.95 8.85 7.84
CA ILE A 89 -2.09 9.94 7.33
C ILE A 89 -0.61 9.67 7.64
N MET A 90 -0.29 9.23 8.87
CA MET A 90 1.08 8.90 9.25
C MET A 90 1.65 7.78 8.37
N MET A 91 0.86 6.74 8.08
CA MET A 91 1.30 5.66 7.20
C MET A 91 1.47 6.13 5.75
N MET A 92 0.55 6.95 5.22
CA MET A 92 0.71 7.53 3.87
C MET A 92 2.01 8.34 3.76
N ALA A 93 2.32 9.15 4.79
CA ALA A 93 3.54 9.94 4.81
C ALA A 93 4.80 9.07 4.85
N LEU A 94 4.83 8.01 5.67
CA LEU A 94 5.97 7.09 5.74
C LEU A 94 6.20 6.36 4.41
N PHE A 95 5.14 5.86 3.78
CA PHE A 95 5.27 5.20 2.47
C PHE A 95 5.63 6.19 1.36
N SER A 96 5.16 7.44 1.41
CA SER A 96 5.53 8.48 0.43
C SER A 96 7.00 8.85 0.51
N ILE A 97 7.57 8.94 1.72
CA ILE A 97 9.02 9.12 1.89
C ILE A 97 9.77 7.91 1.32
N TYR A 98 9.28 6.69 1.57
CA TYR A 98 9.90 5.47 1.05
C TYR A 98 9.89 5.39 -0.48
N THR A 99 8.77 5.70 -1.14
CA THR A 99 8.70 5.73 -2.61
C THR A 99 9.54 6.86 -3.20
N GLY A 100 9.53 8.05 -2.60
CA GLY A 100 10.40 9.16 -3.01
C GLY A 100 11.90 8.85 -2.89
N LEU A 101 12.30 8.05 -1.90
CA LEU A 101 13.69 7.56 -1.78
C LEU A 101 14.04 6.52 -2.84
N ILE A 102 13.08 5.68 -3.26
CA ILE A 102 13.28 4.72 -4.36
C ILE A 102 13.47 5.44 -5.68
N ASP A 103 12.65 6.45 -5.96
CA ASP A 103 12.78 7.25 -7.19
C ASP A 103 13.96 8.23 -7.13
N ASN A 104 14.57 8.41 -5.95
CA ASN A 104 15.67 9.35 -5.69
C ASN A 104 15.31 10.80 -6.08
N GLU A 105 14.03 11.15 -5.98
CA GLU A 105 13.45 12.46 -6.27
C GLU A 105 12.87 13.07 -4.98
N PHE A 106 13.74 13.38 -4.02
CA PHE A 106 13.28 14.07 -2.80
C PHE A 106 13.14 15.57 -3.07
N PHE A 107 11.90 16.06 -3.20
CA PHE A 107 11.61 17.47 -3.54
C PHE A 107 12.29 17.97 -4.83
N SER A 108 12.35 17.12 -5.87
CA SER A 108 13.06 17.40 -7.14
C SER A 108 14.56 17.69 -6.97
N VAL A 109 15.19 17.22 -5.90
CA VAL A 109 16.64 17.28 -5.69
C VAL A 109 17.21 15.86 -5.70
N PRO A 110 18.14 15.53 -6.62
CA PRO A 110 18.77 14.21 -6.65
C PRO A 110 19.83 14.11 -5.54
N PHE A 111 19.81 13.03 -4.76
CA PHE A 111 20.78 12.77 -3.70
C PHE A 111 21.72 11.61 -4.07
N GLU A 112 23.03 11.80 -3.91
CA GLU A 112 24.05 10.74 -4.07
C GLU A 112 24.24 9.95 -2.77
N LEU A 113 23.15 9.40 -2.20
CA LEU A 113 23.15 8.84 -0.85
C LEU A 113 23.93 7.51 -0.69
N PHE A 114 24.04 6.69 -1.75
CA PHE A 114 24.53 5.31 -1.67
C PHE A 114 25.81 5.01 -2.47
N GLY A 115 26.51 6.03 -2.98
CA GLY A 115 27.82 5.88 -3.62
C GLY A 115 27.94 6.56 -4.98
N PRO A 116 29.04 6.31 -5.72
CA PRO A 116 29.21 6.88 -7.05
C PRO A 116 28.17 6.32 -8.02
N SER A 117 27.57 7.20 -8.82
CA SER A 117 26.67 6.87 -9.93
C SER A 117 27.29 5.85 -10.89
N ALA A 118 26.48 4.95 -11.44
CA ALA A 118 26.87 3.99 -12.47
C ALA A 118 27.29 4.68 -13.79
N TYR A 119 26.78 5.89 -14.00
CA TYR A 119 26.96 6.66 -15.23
C TYR A 119 27.95 7.83 -15.05
N ALA A 120 28.68 8.18 -16.11
CA ALA A 120 29.56 9.35 -16.12
C ALA A 120 29.52 10.07 -17.48
N CYS A 121 29.80 11.38 -17.44
CA CYS A 121 29.96 12.18 -18.65
C CYS A 121 31.31 11.90 -19.32
N ARG A 122 31.36 11.99 -20.65
CA ARG A 122 32.59 11.85 -21.43
C ARG A 122 33.48 13.10 -21.30
N ASP A 123 32.87 14.28 -21.16
CA ASP A 123 33.54 15.57 -20.97
C ASP A 123 33.21 16.21 -19.61
N PRO A 124 34.16 16.99 -19.03
CA PRO A 124 34.01 17.64 -17.72
C PRO A 124 32.93 18.73 -17.70
N THR A 125 32.45 19.19 -18.86
CA THR A 125 31.37 20.18 -19.00
C THR A 125 29.98 19.53 -19.07
N CYS A 126 29.88 18.18 -19.13
CA CYS A 126 28.62 17.41 -19.23
C CYS A 126 27.60 17.89 -20.28
N SER A 127 28.01 18.68 -21.28
CA SER A 127 27.13 19.17 -22.37
C SER A 127 26.52 18.01 -23.18
N ASP A 128 27.19 16.86 -23.21
CA ASP A 128 26.80 15.67 -23.97
C ASP A 128 25.66 14.87 -23.32
N ALA A 129 25.35 15.09 -22.04
CA ALA A 129 24.23 14.42 -21.36
C ALA A 129 22.86 14.75 -22.03
N SER A 130 22.79 15.91 -22.67
CA SER A 130 21.66 16.37 -23.48
C SER A 130 21.69 15.86 -24.94
N THR A 131 22.87 15.55 -25.50
CA THR A 131 23.03 15.34 -26.95
C THR A 131 23.39 13.90 -27.33
N ALA A 132 24.35 13.26 -26.65
CA ALA A 132 24.90 11.95 -26.97
C ALA A 132 24.60 10.84 -25.93
N GLY A 133 24.12 11.22 -24.73
CA GLY A 133 23.75 10.28 -23.65
C GLY A 133 24.89 9.90 -22.72
N LEU A 134 24.57 9.25 -21.60
CA LEU A 134 25.53 8.89 -20.54
C LEU A 134 26.27 7.58 -20.83
N LEU A 135 27.56 7.50 -20.46
CA LEU A 135 28.35 6.27 -20.52
C LEU A 135 28.24 5.51 -19.20
N LYS A 136 28.04 4.19 -19.26
CA LYS A 136 28.11 3.31 -18.09
C LYS A 136 29.57 3.03 -17.76
N VAL A 137 30.05 3.57 -16.63
CA VAL A 137 31.45 3.46 -16.20
C VAL A 137 31.58 2.64 -14.92
N SER A 138 30.51 2.58 -14.12
CA SER A 138 30.49 1.95 -12.80
C SER A 138 29.38 0.89 -12.70
N PRO A 139 29.43 0.01 -11.68
CA PRO A 139 28.34 -0.93 -11.39
C PRO A 139 27.03 -0.19 -11.09
N THR A 140 25.91 -0.89 -11.28
CA THR A 140 24.56 -0.36 -11.07
C THR A 140 24.41 0.21 -9.66
N TYR A 141 23.74 1.37 -9.54
CA TYR A 141 23.50 2.02 -8.27
C TYR A 141 22.72 1.08 -7.32
N PRO A 142 23.16 0.93 -6.06
CA PRO A 142 22.69 -0.16 -5.19
C PRO A 142 21.25 0.02 -4.69
N PHE A 143 20.73 1.25 -4.62
CA PHE A 143 19.37 1.52 -4.18
C PHE A 143 18.76 2.73 -4.88
N GLY A 144 17.62 2.54 -5.51
CA GLY A 144 16.87 3.59 -6.21
C GLY A 144 17.39 3.93 -7.60
N VAL A 145 16.86 5.00 -8.19
CA VAL A 145 17.28 5.50 -9.51
C VAL A 145 18.60 6.26 -9.39
N ASP A 146 19.50 6.06 -10.35
CA ASP A 146 20.79 6.73 -10.35
C ASP A 146 20.61 8.25 -10.55
N PRO A 147 21.11 9.09 -9.62
CA PRO A 147 20.87 10.53 -9.62
C PRO A 147 21.39 11.26 -10.86
N LYS A 148 22.38 10.72 -11.58
CA LYS A 148 22.90 11.34 -12.81
C LYS A 148 21.98 11.24 -14.00
N TRP A 149 20.91 10.45 -13.93
CA TRP A 149 19.89 10.43 -14.98
C TRP A 149 19.06 11.71 -15.02
N HIS A 150 19.05 12.47 -13.93
CA HIS A 150 18.31 13.71 -13.82
C HIS A 150 18.92 14.79 -14.73
N GLY A 151 18.12 15.40 -15.59
CA GLY A 151 18.54 16.41 -16.56
C GLY A 151 19.08 15.85 -17.88
N THR A 152 18.96 14.52 -18.11
CA THR A 152 19.41 13.90 -19.37
C THR A 152 18.29 13.79 -20.40
N ARG A 153 18.63 13.75 -21.69
CA ARG A 153 17.63 13.61 -22.78
C ARG A 153 16.80 12.32 -22.68
N SER A 154 17.39 11.27 -22.10
CA SER A 154 16.77 9.95 -21.95
C SER A 154 16.01 9.75 -20.63
N GLU A 155 15.97 10.75 -19.75
CA GLU A 155 15.30 10.69 -18.45
C GLU A 155 13.80 10.40 -18.59
N LEU A 156 13.06 11.30 -19.24
CA LEU A 156 11.62 11.21 -19.43
C LEU A 156 11.16 9.88 -20.07
N PRO A 157 11.75 9.41 -21.19
CA PRO A 157 11.35 8.13 -21.77
C PRO A 157 11.69 6.92 -20.88
N PHE A 158 12.78 6.99 -20.10
CA PHE A 158 13.16 5.91 -19.18
C PHE A 158 12.26 5.86 -17.94
N LEU A 159 12.11 6.99 -17.23
CA LEU A 159 11.28 7.09 -16.02
C LEU A 159 9.81 6.77 -16.31
N ASN A 160 9.27 7.23 -17.45
CA ASN A 160 7.91 6.89 -17.85
C ASN A 160 7.74 5.38 -18.09
N SER A 161 8.70 4.75 -18.76
CA SER A 161 8.69 3.29 -18.98
C SER A 161 8.82 2.52 -17.65
N LEU A 162 9.65 3.01 -16.74
CA LEU A 162 9.82 2.43 -15.40
C LEU A 162 8.52 2.54 -14.59
N LYS A 163 7.94 3.74 -14.47
CA LYS A 163 6.69 3.99 -13.75
C LYS A 163 5.54 3.13 -14.32
N MET A 164 5.46 2.99 -15.64
CA MET A 164 4.46 2.10 -16.28
C MET A 164 4.66 0.63 -15.90
N LYS A 165 5.88 0.11 -16.01
CA LYS A 165 6.16 -1.30 -15.69
C LYS A 165 5.95 -1.61 -14.21
N MET A 166 6.34 -0.68 -13.33
CA MET A 166 6.13 -0.82 -11.89
C MET A 166 4.63 -0.80 -11.55
N SER A 167 3.83 0.06 -12.19
CA SER A 167 2.38 0.08 -12.03
C SER A 167 1.73 -1.27 -12.42
N ILE A 168 2.15 -1.86 -13.54
CA ILE A 168 1.66 -3.19 -13.97
C ILE A 168 2.01 -4.26 -12.93
N LEU A 169 3.26 -4.30 -12.45
CA LEU A 169 3.69 -5.28 -11.46
C LEU A 169 2.93 -5.16 -10.13
N LEU A 170 2.72 -3.93 -9.65
CA LEU A 170 1.95 -3.67 -8.43
C LEU A 170 0.48 -4.06 -8.61
N GLY A 171 -0.11 -3.80 -9.78
CA GLY A 171 -1.47 -4.20 -10.09
C GLY A 171 -1.65 -5.72 -10.09
N VAL A 172 -0.74 -6.45 -10.75
CA VAL A 172 -0.77 -7.92 -10.75
C VAL A 172 -0.61 -8.47 -9.35
N ALA A 173 0.37 -7.97 -8.57
CA ALA A 173 0.57 -8.40 -7.19
C ALA A 173 -0.65 -8.15 -6.29
N GLN A 174 -1.35 -7.02 -6.46
CA GLN A 174 -2.57 -6.72 -5.71
C GLN A 174 -3.72 -7.67 -6.08
N MET A 175 -3.88 -7.97 -7.38
CA MET A 175 -4.90 -8.90 -7.85
C MET A 175 -4.63 -10.33 -7.35
N ASP A 176 -3.37 -10.78 -7.40
CA ASP A 176 -2.96 -12.08 -6.88
C ASP A 176 -3.24 -12.22 -5.38
N LEU A 177 -3.00 -11.16 -4.60
CA LEU A 177 -3.35 -11.12 -3.17
C LEU A 177 -4.86 -11.34 -2.96
N GLY A 178 -5.71 -10.73 -3.79
CA GLY A 178 -7.16 -10.93 -3.75
C GLY A 178 -7.58 -12.38 -4.05
N ILE A 179 -6.94 -13.01 -5.03
CA ILE A 179 -7.19 -14.41 -5.39
C ILE A 179 -6.77 -15.35 -4.24
N ILE A 180 -5.60 -15.08 -3.63
CA ILE A 180 -5.11 -15.84 -2.48
C ILE A 180 -6.08 -15.75 -1.30
N LEU A 181 -6.66 -14.58 -1.03
CA LEU A 181 -7.67 -14.41 0.02
C LEU A 181 -8.94 -15.21 -0.27
N SER A 182 -9.42 -15.17 -1.51
CA SER A 182 -10.56 -15.96 -1.97
C SER A 182 -10.33 -17.46 -1.78
N TYR A 183 -9.12 -17.93 -2.11
CA TYR A 183 -8.71 -19.32 -1.89
C TYR A 183 -8.75 -19.71 -0.40
N PHE A 184 -8.19 -18.90 0.49
CA PHE A 184 -8.24 -19.18 1.93
C PHE A 184 -9.67 -19.19 2.48
N ASN A 185 -10.54 -18.32 1.97
CA ASN A 185 -11.95 -18.30 2.32
C ASN A 185 -12.67 -19.59 1.89
N ALA A 186 -12.45 -20.02 0.64
CA ALA A 186 -13.02 -21.25 0.11
C ALA A 186 -12.55 -22.50 0.87
N LYS A 187 -11.26 -22.52 1.29
CA LYS A 187 -10.69 -23.59 2.12
C LYS A 187 -11.29 -23.62 3.52
N PHE A 188 -11.52 -22.46 4.14
CA PHE A 188 -12.14 -22.36 5.47
C PHE A 188 -13.57 -22.89 5.49
N PHE A 189 -14.37 -22.57 4.46
CA PHE A 189 -15.75 -23.06 4.32
C PHE A 189 -15.86 -24.46 3.69
N GLN A 190 -14.74 -25.15 3.44
CA GLN A 190 -14.67 -26.48 2.81
C GLN A 190 -15.48 -26.61 1.51
N ASN A 191 -15.48 -25.56 0.69
CA ASN A 191 -16.21 -25.56 -0.57
C ASN A 191 -15.28 -25.95 -1.73
N GLU A 192 -15.14 -27.26 -1.95
CA GLU A 192 -14.27 -27.86 -2.97
C GLU A 192 -14.57 -27.37 -4.40
N LEU A 193 -15.82 -27.04 -4.70
CA LEU A 193 -16.22 -26.49 -6.01
C LEU A 193 -15.58 -25.12 -6.27
N ASN A 194 -15.57 -24.25 -5.25
CA ASN A 194 -14.95 -22.94 -5.35
C ASN A 194 -13.42 -23.04 -5.44
N ILE A 195 -12.82 -23.99 -4.72
CA ILE A 195 -11.37 -24.24 -4.78
C ILE A 195 -10.97 -24.67 -6.19
N CYS A 196 -11.71 -25.61 -6.78
CA CYS A 196 -11.46 -26.08 -8.14
C CYS A 196 -11.60 -24.96 -9.18
N LEU A 197 -12.64 -24.12 -9.05
CA LEU A 197 -12.88 -23.00 -9.98
C LEU A 197 -11.83 -21.88 -9.89
N ILE A 198 -11.20 -21.70 -8.74
CA ILE A 198 -10.14 -20.69 -8.56
C ILE A 198 -8.79 -21.20 -9.10
N LEU A 199 -8.56 -22.51 -9.09
CA LEU A 199 -7.31 -23.14 -9.53
C LEU A 199 -7.26 -23.44 -11.04
N LEU A 200 -8.41 -23.42 -11.72
CA LEU A 200 -8.56 -23.76 -13.14
C LEU A 200 -8.58 -22.51 -14.03
#